data_AF-A0A956VZZ5-F1
#
_entry.id   AF-A0A956VZZ5-F1
#
_cell.length_a   1.000
_cell.length_b   1.000
_cell.length_c   1.000
_cell.angle_alpha   90.00
_cell.angle_beta   90.00
_cell.angle_gamma   90.00
#
_symmetry.space_group_name_H-M   'P 1'
#
loop_
_entity.id
_entity.type
_entity.pdbx_description
1 polymer ?
#
loop_
_entity_poly.entity_id
_entity_poly.type
_entity_poly.pdbx_seq_one_letter_code
_entity_poly.pdbx_strand_id
1 'polypeptide(L)'
;MTDFSASRTRFFTESVIREMTRLAAMHGAMNLAQGFPDFPAPDFVKQAAVDAINGDVNQYAITWGSLRLRQAIADKMERQYGLLMDPDREVT
;
A
#
# COMPACT_ATOMS: atom_id res chain seq x y z
N MET A 1 -34.76 6.10 -12.56
CA MET A 1 -33.41 5.64 -12.97
C MET A 1 -33.19 4.28 -12.34
N THR A 2 -33.00 3.24 -13.15
CA THR A 2 -32.80 1.88 -12.65
C THR A 2 -31.37 1.76 -12.11
N ASP A 3 -31.23 1.36 -10.84
CA ASP A 3 -29.94 1.09 -10.22
C ASP A 3 -29.43 -0.29 -10.65
N PHE A 4 -28.33 -0.31 -11.42
CA PHE A 4 -27.68 -1.52 -11.91
C PHE A 4 -26.61 -2.07 -10.96
N SER A 5 -26.44 -1.48 -9.77
CA SER A 5 -25.46 -1.93 -8.79
C SER A 5 -25.87 -3.27 -8.13
N ALA A 6 -24.88 -4.08 -7.79
CA ALA A 6 -25.11 -5.35 -7.09
C ALA A 6 -25.65 -5.08 -5.67
N SER A 7 -26.64 -5.86 -5.22
CA SER A 7 -27.27 -5.64 -3.89
C SER A 7 -26.27 -5.59 -2.73
N ARG A 8 -25.15 -6.32 -2.82
CA ARG A 8 -24.08 -6.33 -1.81
C ARG A 8 -23.40 -4.98 -1.60
N THR A 9 -23.40 -4.11 -2.62
CA THR A 9 -22.73 -2.81 -2.55
C THR A 9 -23.59 -1.72 -1.92
N ARG A 10 -24.90 -1.97 -1.75
CA ARG A 10 -25.87 -0.97 -1.29
C ARG A 10 -25.65 -0.50 0.15
N PHE A 11 -24.90 -1.27 0.95
CA PHE A 11 -24.59 -0.90 2.33
C PHE A 11 -23.34 -0.04 2.48
N PHE A 12 -22.53 0.11 1.42
CA PHE A 12 -21.36 0.99 1.45
C PHE A 12 -21.78 2.42 1.14
N THR A 13 -21.37 3.34 2.00
CA THR A 13 -21.53 4.79 1.82
C THR A 13 -20.17 5.43 1.52
N GLU A 14 -20.15 6.74 1.30
CA GLU A 14 -18.89 7.47 1.18
C GLU A 14 -18.02 7.27 2.45
N SER A 15 -16.73 7.02 2.25
CA SER A 15 -15.77 6.96 3.36
C SER A 15 -15.70 8.31 4.06
N VAL A 16 -15.95 8.31 5.37
CA VAL A 16 -15.83 9.51 6.22
C VAL A 16 -14.43 10.14 6.12
N ILE A 17 -13.38 9.35 5.91
CA ILE A 17 -12.00 9.86 5.74
C ILE A 17 -11.91 10.74 4.48
N ARG A 18 -12.55 10.31 3.39
CA ARG A 18 -12.57 11.06 2.13
C ARG A 18 -13.42 12.32 2.25
N GLU A 19 -14.58 12.22 2.90
CA GLU A 19 -15.45 13.36 3.17
C GLU A 19 -14.72 14.45 3.98
N MET A 20 -14.06 14.06 5.08
CA MET A 20 -13.32 15.00 5.92
C MET A 20 -12.15 15.65 5.20
N THR A 21 -11.45 14.93 4.32
CA THR A 21 -10.37 15.50 3.50
C THR A 21 -10.90 16.62 2.59
N ARG A 22 -12.06 16.40 1.96
CA ARG A 22 -12.72 17.38 1.09
C ARG A 22 -13.21 18.60 1.86
N LEU A 23 -13.79 18.40 3.05
CA LEU A 23 -14.22 19.49 3.92
C LEU A 23 -13.03 20.31 4.44
N ALA A 24 -11.94 19.65 4.85
CA ALA A 24 -10.73 20.34 5.29
C ALA A 24 -10.13 21.21 4.19
N ALA A 25 -10.05 20.70 2.96
CA ALA A 25 -9.60 21.47 1.80
C ALA A 25 -10.53 22.66 1.50
N MET A 26 -11.85 22.46 1.56
CA MET A 26 -12.85 23.51 1.30
C MET A 26 -12.79 24.65 2.32
N HIS A 27 -12.51 24.34 3.57
CA HIS A 27 -12.50 25.32 4.66
C HIS A 27 -11.09 25.79 5.04
N GLY A 28 -10.03 25.35 4.34
CA GLY A 28 -8.64 25.65 4.71
C GLY A 28 -8.26 25.13 6.10
N ALA A 29 -8.91 24.06 6.56
CA ALA A 29 -8.67 23.48 7.88
C ALA A 29 -7.42 22.60 7.88
N MET A 30 -6.75 22.51 9.03
CA MET A 30 -5.65 21.56 9.23
C MET A 30 -6.20 20.12 9.28
N ASN A 31 -5.72 19.26 8.37
CA ASN A 31 -6.13 17.86 8.31
C ASN A 31 -5.22 17.01 9.21
N LEU A 32 -5.75 16.59 10.37
CA LEU A 32 -5.08 15.68 11.30
C LEU A 32 -5.63 14.24 11.22
N ALA A 33 -6.58 13.98 10.32
CA ALA A 33 -7.29 12.71 10.23
C ALA A 33 -6.61 11.71 9.27
N GLN A 34 -5.75 12.19 8.38
CA GLN A 34 -5.15 11.37 7.34
C GLN A 34 -3.77 10.88 7.77
N GLY A 35 -3.54 9.56 7.65
CA GLY A 35 -2.22 8.94 7.83
C GLY A 35 -1.28 9.24 6.65
N PHE A 36 -1.00 10.52 6.42
CA PHE A 36 -0.11 11.00 5.36
C PHE A 36 1.20 11.48 6.01
N PRO A 37 2.30 10.71 5.92
CA PRO A 37 3.61 11.15 6.40
C PRO A 37 4.05 12.44 5.70
N ASP A 38 4.55 13.40 6.47
CA ASP A 38 5.03 14.71 6.00
C ASP A 38 6.54 14.74 5.72
N PHE A 39 7.24 13.63 5.97
CA PHE A 39 8.65 13.47 5.69
C PHE A 39 8.90 12.78 4.34
N PRO A 40 10.05 13.08 3.67
CA PRO A 40 10.41 12.41 2.43
C PRO A 40 10.74 10.93 2.67
N ALA A 41 10.51 10.09 1.66
CA ALA A 41 11.02 8.73 1.67
C ALA A 41 12.56 8.71 1.81
N PRO A 42 13.15 7.69 2.46
CA PRO A 42 14.61 7.55 2.53
C PRO A 42 15.25 7.43 1.13
N ASP A 43 16.42 8.04 0.93
CA ASP A 43 17.03 8.14 -0.41
C ASP A 43 17.39 6.80 -1.03
N PHE A 44 17.80 5.82 -0.21
CA PHE A 44 18.09 4.46 -0.70
C PHE A 44 16.85 3.78 -1.29
N VAL A 45 15.65 4.10 -0.81
CA VAL A 45 14.39 3.57 -1.36
C VAL A 45 14.11 4.20 -2.71
N LYS A 46 14.31 5.52 -2.82
CA LYS A 46 14.17 6.25 -4.10
C LYS A 46 15.14 5.71 -5.13
N GLN A 47 16.40 5.52 -4.76
CA GLN A 47 17.43 5.01 -5.68
C GLN A 47 17.11 3.59 -6.13
N ALA A 48 16.68 2.70 -5.23
CA ALA A 48 16.28 1.34 -5.61
C ALA A 48 15.12 1.31 -6.62
N ALA A 49 14.18 2.25 -6.51
CA ALA A 49 13.11 2.41 -7.50
C ALA A 49 13.63 2.91 -8.85
N VAL A 50 14.54 3.90 -8.85
CA VAL A 50 15.20 4.39 -10.08
C VAL A 50 15.98 3.27 -10.76
N ASP A 51 16.75 2.50 -10.01
CA ASP A 51 17.55 1.39 -10.54
C ASP A 51 16.65 0.29 -11.13
N ALA A 52 15.51 -0.01 -10.50
CA ALA A 52 14.55 -0.97 -11.03
C ALA A 52 13.93 -0.51 -12.36
N ILE A 53 13.65 0.79 -12.51
CA ILE A 53 13.17 1.37 -13.76
C ILE A 53 14.26 1.28 -14.83
N ASN A 54 15.49 1.71 -14.53
CA ASN A 54 16.60 1.69 -15.48
C ASN A 54 17.02 0.27 -15.88
N GLY A 55 16.77 -0.71 -15.00
CA GLY A 55 17.01 -2.13 -15.25
C GLY A 55 15.85 -2.86 -15.93
N ASP A 56 14.83 -2.14 -16.42
CA ASP A 56 13.64 -2.70 -17.09
C ASP A 56 12.90 -3.77 -16.25
N VAL A 57 12.88 -3.61 -14.92
CA VAL A 57 12.11 -4.49 -14.01
C VAL A 57 10.63 -4.09 -14.05
N ASN A 58 9.98 -4.36 -15.19
CA ASN A 58 8.62 -3.89 -15.51
C ASN A 58 7.65 -5.02 -15.88
N GLN A 59 8.09 -6.28 -15.79
CA GLN A 59 7.26 -7.45 -16.06
C GLN A 59 6.42 -7.83 -14.84
N TYR A 60 5.30 -8.52 -15.10
CA TYR A 60 4.43 -9.01 -14.03
C TYR A 60 5.20 -9.89 -13.05
N ALA A 61 5.06 -9.57 -11.76
CA ALA A 61 5.35 -10.53 -10.71
C ALA A 61 4.27 -11.62 -10.70
N ILE A 62 4.57 -12.74 -10.04
CA ILE A 62 3.53 -13.72 -9.70
C ILE A 62 2.46 -13.06 -8.79
N THR A 63 1.27 -13.67 -8.71
CA THR A 63 0.07 -13.09 -8.09
C THR A 63 0.27 -12.60 -6.65
N TRP A 64 1.14 -13.25 -5.89
CA TRP A 64 1.42 -12.95 -4.48
C TRP A 64 2.78 -12.26 -4.27
N GLY A 65 3.33 -11.62 -5.31
CA GLY A 65 4.52 -10.78 -5.21
C GLY A 65 5.84 -11.47 -5.59
N SER A 66 6.86 -10.65 -5.87
CA SER A 66 8.16 -11.15 -6.34
C SER A 66 8.88 -11.96 -5.25
N LEU A 67 9.59 -13.02 -5.66
CA LEU A 67 10.32 -13.89 -4.73
C LEU A 67 11.31 -13.09 -3.86
N ARG A 68 12.05 -12.14 -4.47
CA ARG A 68 13.00 -11.29 -3.77
C ARG A 68 12.34 -10.47 -2.66
N LEU A 69 11.13 -9.94 -2.89
CA LEU A 69 10.40 -9.20 -1.86
C LEU A 69 9.91 -10.12 -0.75
N ARG A 70 9.35 -11.28 -1.10
CA ARG A 70 8.83 -12.26 -0.13
C ARG A 70 9.92 -12.80 0.79
N GLN A 71 11.09 -13.12 0.26
CA GLN A 71 12.26 -13.52 1.04
C GLN A 71 12.70 -12.40 2.00
N ALA A 72 12.82 -11.16 1.50
CA ALA A 72 13.20 -10.03 2.36
C ALA A 72 12.20 -9.78 3.51
N ILE A 73 10.92 -10.05 3.28
CA ILE A 73 9.88 -10.00 4.33
C ILE A 73 10.08 -11.14 5.33
N ALA A 74 10.24 -12.39 4.88
CA ALA A 74 10.48 -13.52 5.77
C ALA A 74 11.72 -13.30 6.65
N ASP A 75 12.84 -12.87 6.06
CA ASP A 75 14.06 -12.58 6.83
C ASP A 75 13.85 -11.43 7.83
N LYS A 76 13.04 -10.42 7.47
CA LYS A 76 12.68 -9.33 8.38
C LYS A 76 11.84 -9.86 9.55
N MET A 77 10.91 -10.76 9.29
CA MET A 77 10.06 -11.37 10.31
C MET A 77 10.87 -12.18 11.31
N GLU A 78 11.85 -12.94 10.83
CA GLU A 78 12.80 -13.64 11.70
C GLU A 78 13.65 -12.66 12.52
N ARG A 79 14.29 -11.67 11.86
CA ARG A 79 15.18 -10.72 12.56
C ARG A 79 14.47 -9.88 13.61
N GLN A 80 13.24 -9.44 13.35
CA GLN A 80 12.52 -8.51 14.22
C GLN A 80 11.63 -9.21 15.25
N TYR A 81 11.08 -10.37 14.89
CA TYR A 81 10.05 -11.03 15.69
C TYR A 81 10.39 -12.48 16.03
N GLY A 82 11.51 -13.03 15.53
CA GLY A 82 11.90 -14.43 15.73
C GLY A 82 10.99 -15.44 15.03
N LEU A 83 10.20 -14.98 14.05
CA LEU A 83 9.24 -15.80 13.33
C LEU A 83 9.86 -16.34 12.03
N LEU A 84 10.09 -17.65 12.00
CA LEU A 84 10.47 -18.37 10.80
C LEU A 84 9.24 -18.50 9.89
N MET A 85 9.28 -17.86 8.73
CA MET A 85 8.20 -17.87 7.73
C MET A 85 8.70 -18.50 6.43
N ASP A 86 7.88 -19.34 5.81
CA ASP A 86 8.09 -19.83 4.45
C ASP A 86 7.66 -18.75 3.44
N PRO A 87 8.60 -18.16 2.66
CA PRO A 87 8.28 -17.07 1.74
C PRO A 87 7.33 -17.48 0.62
N ASP A 88 7.24 -18.77 0.25
CA ASP A 88 6.36 -19.24 -0.83
C ASP A 88 4.95 -19.60 -0.34
N ARG A 89 4.77 -19.80 0.97
CA ARG A 89 3.50 -20.28 1.55
C ARG A 89 2.84 -19.31 2.52
N GLU A 90 3.64 -18.45 3.16
CA GLU A 90 3.22 -17.64 4.31
C GLU A 90 3.42 -16.13 4.07
N VAL A 91 3.94 -15.74 2.90
CA VAL A 91 4.10 -14.32 2.50
C VAL A 91 3.36 -14.06 1.19
N THR A 92 2.36 -13.17 1.23
CA THR A 92 1.48 -12.83 0.10
C THR A 92 1.31 -11.34 -0.11
#